data_AF-A0A1A8SF36-F1
#
_entry.id   AF-A0A1A8SF36-F1
#
_cell.length_a   1.000
_cell.length_b   1.000
_cell.length_c   1.000
_cell.angle_alpha   90.00
_cell.angle_beta   90.00
_cell.angle_gamma   90.00
#
_symmetry.space_group_name_H-M   'P 1'
#
loop_
_entity.id
_entity.type
_entity.pdbx_description
1 polymer ?
#
loop_
_entity_poly.entity_id
_entity_poly.type
_entity_poly.pdbx_seq_one_letter_code
_entity_poly.pdbx_strand_id
1 'polypeptide(L)'
;MADLLGSILNSMEKPPTVGDQESRRKAREQAARLKKMEEEEKRKKAEFRKKMEKEVSDFIQDSSQQKRKYNPMGKIERSILHDVAEVAGLTSFSFGEDEESRYVMLFKKEFAPSDEELEAYRKGEEWDPKLAEQRRRLKEQAALEEAASAQTEKTQACPNSNYRDKYSHLIGTSAAKDAAHTLEANSAYGCVPVANKRDTRSIEEAMNAIRAKKRQKRENNTGAHSSSSSSS
;
A
#
# COMPACT_ATOMS: atom_id res chain seq x y z
N MET A 1 -56.77 -59.08 13.57
CA MET A 1 -55.52 -58.67 14.24
C MET A 1 -54.72 -57.86 13.24
N ALA A 2 -54.56 -56.55 13.46
CA ALA A 2 -53.65 -55.76 12.64
C ALA A 2 -52.22 -56.14 13.01
N ASP A 3 -51.39 -56.39 12.00
CA ASP A 3 -49.99 -56.73 12.17
C ASP A 3 -49.24 -55.52 12.75
N LEU A 4 -48.97 -55.59 14.06
CA LEU A 4 -48.35 -54.51 14.83
C LEU A 4 -46.97 -54.13 14.26
N LEU A 5 -46.25 -55.10 13.70
CA LEU A 5 -44.95 -54.88 13.05
C LEU A 5 -45.13 -54.12 11.72
N GLY A 6 -46.16 -54.44 10.94
CA GLY A 6 -46.50 -53.71 9.73
C GLY A 6 -46.89 -52.26 9.99
N SER A 7 -47.61 -51.99 11.08
CA SER A 7 -47.99 -50.63 11.47
C SER A 7 -46.81 -49.79 11.96
N ILE A 8 -45.83 -50.40 12.63
CA ILE A 8 -44.59 -49.74 13.09
C ILE A 8 -43.65 -49.47 11.90
N LEU A 9 -43.46 -50.44 10.99
CA LEU A 9 -42.64 -50.28 9.79
C LEU A 9 -43.16 -49.21 8.82
N ASN A 10 -44.48 -49.01 8.75
CA ASN A 10 -45.07 -47.94 7.92
C ASN A 10 -45.05 -46.55 8.58
N SER A 11 -44.86 -46.48 9.91
CA SER A 11 -44.75 -45.22 10.67
C SER A 11 -43.34 -44.65 10.73
N MET A 12 -42.32 -45.42 10.35
CA MET A 12 -40.94 -44.92 10.24
C MET A 12 -40.81 -44.06 8.99
N GLU A 13 -40.21 -42.87 9.14
CA GLU A 13 -39.91 -41.98 8.03
C GLU A 13 -39.00 -42.72 7.04
N LYS A 14 -39.52 -42.94 5.82
CA LYS A 14 -38.79 -43.71 4.81
C LYS A 14 -37.50 -42.96 4.46
N PRO A 15 -36.34 -43.64 4.43
CA PRO A 15 -35.09 -42.98 4.08
C PRO A 15 -35.21 -42.36 2.69
N PRO A 16 -34.63 -41.15 2.46
CA PRO A 16 -34.84 -40.41 1.22
C PRO A 16 -34.43 -41.27 0.02
N THR A 17 -35.43 -41.68 -0.77
CA THR A 17 -35.21 -42.54 -1.93
C THR A 17 -34.48 -41.75 -3.01
N VAL A 18 -33.34 -42.24 -3.47
CA VAL A 18 -32.46 -41.63 -4.50
C VAL A 18 -33.11 -41.43 -5.89
N GLY A 19 -34.43 -41.62 -6.02
CA GLY A 19 -35.19 -41.64 -7.26
C GLY A 19 -36.54 -40.93 -7.24
N ASP A 20 -36.84 -40.07 -6.24
CA ASP A 20 -38.10 -39.31 -6.26
C ASP A 20 -38.17 -38.38 -7.47
N GLN A 21 -38.92 -38.78 -8.50
CA GLN A 21 -39.07 -38.06 -9.76
C GLN A 21 -39.60 -36.63 -9.53
N GLU A 22 -40.40 -36.45 -8.48
CA GLU A 22 -40.95 -35.16 -8.05
C GLU A 22 -39.88 -34.23 -7.44
N SER A 23 -38.96 -34.76 -6.62
CA SER A 23 -37.87 -33.97 -6.05
C SER A 23 -36.88 -33.53 -7.13
N ARG A 24 -36.58 -34.41 -8.10
CA ARG A 24 -35.78 -34.07 -9.29
C ARG A 24 -36.47 -33.02 -10.18
N ARG A 25 -37.80 -33.08 -10.33
CA ARG A 25 -38.57 -32.08 -11.08
C ARG A 25 -38.55 -30.71 -10.39
N LYS A 26 -38.77 -30.67 -9.07
CA LYS A 26 -38.68 -29.44 -8.26
C LYS A 26 -37.27 -28.83 -8.31
N ALA A 27 -36.22 -29.64 -8.19
CA ALA A 27 -34.83 -29.18 -8.31
C ALA A 27 -34.51 -28.59 -9.69
N ARG A 28 -34.97 -29.24 -10.77
CA ARG A 28 -34.82 -28.73 -12.15
C ARG A 28 -35.56 -27.42 -12.36
N GLU A 29 -36.77 -27.28 -11.80
CA GLU A 29 -37.54 -26.05 -11.90
C GLU A 29 -36.87 -24.89 -11.13
N GLN A 30 -36.38 -25.14 -9.91
CA GLN A 30 -35.62 -24.15 -9.16
C GLN A 30 -34.33 -23.72 -9.88
N ALA A 31 -33.59 -24.69 -10.44
CA ALA A 31 -32.39 -24.39 -11.24
C ALA A 31 -32.72 -23.58 -12.50
N ALA A 32 -33.83 -23.88 -13.19
CA ALA A 32 -34.28 -23.12 -14.35
C ALA A 32 -34.70 -21.68 -13.98
N ARG A 33 -35.39 -21.48 -12.84
CA ARG A 33 -35.74 -20.15 -12.33
C ARG A 33 -34.49 -19.34 -11.99
N LEU A 34 -33.52 -19.94 -11.29
CA LEU A 34 -32.24 -19.29 -10.97
C LEU A 34 -31.48 -18.90 -12.23
N LYS A 35 -31.41 -19.79 -13.23
CA LYS A 35 -30.76 -19.52 -14.51
C LYS A 35 -31.44 -18.36 -15.26
N LYS A 36 -32.77 -18.31 -15.26
CA LYS A 36 -33.52 -17.21 -15.90
C LYS A 36 -33.25 -15.87 -15.20
N MET A 37 -33.24 -15.86 -13.86
CA MET A 37 -32.89 -14.64 -13.11
C MET A 37 -31.43 -14.22 -13.39
N GLU A 38 -30.50 -15.16 -13.47
CA GLU A 38 -29.10 -14.87 -13.80
C GLU A 38 -28.95 -14.29 -15.22
N GLU A 39 -29.69 -14.82 -16.20
CA GLU A 39 -29.69 -14.34 -17.57
C GLU A 39 -30.29 -12.93 -17.68
N GLU A 40 -31.38 -12.65 -16.96
CA GLU A 40 -31.96 -11.31 -16.88
C GLU A 40 -30.99 -10.31 -16.23
N GLU A 41 -30.30 -10.70 -15.16
CA GLU A 41 -29.27 -9.87 -14.52
C GLU A 41 -28.07 -9.61 -15.44
N LYS A 42 -27.63 -10.62 -16.21
CA LYS A 42 -26.60 -10.45 -17.24
C LYS A 42 -27.05 -9.50 -18.33
N ARG A 43 -28.30 -9.61 -18.78
CA ARG A 43 -28.88 -8.73 -19.79
C ARG A 43 -28.92 -7.28 -19.30
N LYS A 44 -29.42 -7.03 -18.09
CA LYS A 44 -29.44 -5.69 -17.49
C LYS A 44 -28.05 -5.08 -17.39
N LYS A 45 -27.04 -5.85 -16.96
CA LYS A 45 -25.64 -5.39 -16.88
C LYS A 45 -25.08 -5.03 -18.27
N ALA A 46 -25.37 -5.83 -19.28
CA ALA A 46 -24.93 -5.56 -20.66
C ALA A 46 -25.63 -4.32 -21.25
N GLU A 47 -26.93 -4.16 -21.00
CA GLU A 47 -27.69 -2.97 -21.41
C GLU A 47 -27.16 -1.70 -20.72
N PHE A 48 -26.88 -1.78 -19.42
CA PHE A 48 -26.28 -0.67 -18.67
C PHE A 48 -24.90 -0.30 -19.22
N ARG A 49 -24.04 -1.30 -19.50
CA ARG A 49 -22.73 -1.07 -20.11
C ARG A 49 -22.84 -0.32 -21.43
N LYS A 50 -23.70 -0.78 -22.35
CA LYS A 50 -23.91 -0.10 -23.64
C LYS A 50 -24.41 1.33 -23.48
N LYS A 51 -25.29 1.57 -22.50
CA LYS A 51 -25.77 2.92 -22.18
C LYS A 51 -24.61 3.81 -21.71
N MET A 52 -23.79 3.33 -20.79
CA MET A 52 -22.64 4.08 -20.27
C MET A 52 -21.57 4.31 -21.34
N GLU A 53 -21.29 3.34 -22.21
CA GLU A 53 -20.36 3.50 -23.35
C GLU A 53 -20.80 4.65 -24.26
N LYS A 54 -22.10 4.75 -24.56
CA LYS A 54 -22.64 5.85 -25.33
C LYS A 54 -22.51 7.19 -24.60
N GLU A 55 -22.94 7.26 -23.33
CA GLU A 55 -22.85 8.50 -22.54
C GLU A 55 -21.39 8.99 -22.38
N VAL A 56 -20.45 8.07 -22.16
CA VAL A 56 -19.02 8.37 -22.05
C VAL A 56 -18.47 8.85 -23.40
N SER A 57 -18.86 8.22 -24.51
CA SER A 57 -18.50 8.67 -25.85
C SER A 57 -19.01 10.09 -26.12
N ASP A 58 -20.28 10.37 -25.80
CA ASP A 58 -20.87 11.70 -25.98
C ASP A 58 -20.16 12.75 -25.11
N PHE A 59 -19.79 12.39 -23.87
CA PHE A 59 -19.02 13.25 -22.96
C PHE A 59 -17.60 13.56 -23.49
N ILE A 60 -16.94 12.59 -24.12
CA ILE A 60 -15.62 12.80 -24.72
C ILE A 60 -15.71 13.79 -25.88
N GLN A 61 -16.75 13.67 -26.71
CA GLN A 61 -16.98 14.55 -27.86
C GLN A 61 -17.32 15.98 -27.44
N ASP A 62 -18.05 16.16 -26.34
CA ASP A 62 -18.41 17.49 -25.84
C ASP A 62 -17.22 18.19 -25.19
N SER A 63 -16.54 19.05 -25.93
CA SER A 63 -15.36 19.80 -25.46
C SER A 63 -15.66 20.82 -24.34
N SER A 64 -16.93 21.18 -24.11
CA SER A 64 -17.30 22.16 -23.08
C SER A 64 -17.27 21.58 -21.66
N GLN A 65 -17.57 20.29 -21.53
CA GLN A 65 -17.59 19.60 -20.25
C GLN A 65 -16.20 19.05 -19.92
N GLN A 66 -15.63 19.49 -18.80
CA GLN A 66 -14.34 19.01 -18.29
C GLN A 66 -14.50 17.78 -17.38
N LYS A 67 -15.60 17.75 -16.62
CA LYS A 67 -15.93 16.70 -15.65
C LYS A 67 -17.42 16.39 -15.67
N ARG A 68 -17.77 15.15 -15.31
CA ARG A 68 -19.15 14.66 -15.23
C ARG A 68 -19.38 13.97 -13.90
N LYS A 69 -20.39 14.41 -13.16
CA LYS A 69 -20.86 13.77 -11.93
C LYS A 69 -22.07 12.89 -12.23
N TYR A 70 -22.00 11.63 -11.82
CA TYR A 70 -23.12 10.69 -11.91
C TYR A 70 -23.89 10.64 -10.59
N ASN A 71 -25.11 10.13 -10.66
CA ASN A 71 -25.89 9.83 -9.46
C ASN A 71 -25.27 8.66 -8.68
N PRO A 72 -25.50 8.57 -7.36
CA PRO A 72 -25.16 7.38 -6.59
C PRO A 72 -25.75 6.13 -7.24
N MET A 73 -24.94 5.09 -7.37
CA MET A 73 -25.31 3.85 -8.08
C MET A 73 -24.69 2.64 -7.39
N GLY A 74 -25.22 1.45 -7.66
CA GLY A 74 -24.80 0.22 -6.98
C GLY A 74 -23.35 -0.18 -7.27
N LYS A 75 -22.78 -1.06 -6.44
CA LYS A 75 -21.38 -1.51 -6.57
C LYS A 75 -21.04 -2.03 -7.97
N ILE A 76 -21.95 -2.80 -8.58
CA ILE A 76 -21.74 -3.39 -9.92
C ILE A 76 -21.78 -2.31 -11.00
N GLU A 77 -22.75 -1.39 -10.93
CA GLU A 77 -22.89 -0.30 -11.89
C GLU A 77 -21.69 0.64 -11.85
N ARG A 78 -21.21 0.99 -10.64
CA ARG A 78 -19.97 1.76 -10.48
C ARG A 78 -18.78 1.05 -11.11
N SER A 79 -18.64 -0.26 -10.87
CA SER A 79 -17.55 -1.05 -11.44
C SER A 79 -17.58 -1.05 -12.97
N ILE A 80 -18.77 -1.14 -13.58
CA ILE A 80 -18.94 -1.07 -15.03
C ILE A 80 -18.53 0.31 -15.54
N LEU A 81 -18.95 1.38 -14.86
CA LEU A 81 -18.61 2.74 -15.27
C LEU A 81 -17.10 3.02 -15.18
N HIS A 82 -16.43 2.50 -14.15
CA HIS A 82 -14.97 2.57 -14.03
C HIS A 82 -14.27 1.82 -15.18
N ASP A 83 -14.71 0.60 -15.51
CA ASP A 83 -14.19 -0.20 -16.64
C ASP A 83 -14.33 0.56 -17.97
N VAL A 84 -15.53 1.08 -18.25
CA VAL A 84 -15.79 1.85 -19.47
C VAL A 84 -14.94 3.13 -19.53
N ALA A 85 -14.79 3.84 -18.41
CA ALA A 85 -13.98 5.05 -18.35
C ALA A 85 -12.49 4.76 -18.56
N GLU A 86 -11.96 3.69 -17.97
CA GLU A 86 -10.58 3.25 -18.13
C GLU A 86 -10.27 2.90 -19.60
N VAL A 87 -11.16 2.12 -20.24
CA VAL A 87 -11.03 1.77 -21.66
C VAL A 87 -11.07 3.01 -22.56
N ALA A 88 -11.88 4.01 -22.21
CA ALA A 88 -11.97 5.27 -22.93
C ALA A 88 -10.81 6.26 -22.61
N GLY A 89 -9.91 5.91 -21.69
CA GLY A 89 -8.77 6.74 -21.30
C GLY A 89 -9.12 7.95 -20.43
N LEU A 90 -10.25 7.89 -19.72
CA LEU A 90 -10.70 8.91 -18.78
C LEU A 90 -10.26 8.60 -17.35
N THR A 91 -10.12 9.63 -16.53
CA THR A 91 -9.85 9.47 -15.11
C THR A 91 -11.17 9.36 -14.36
N SER A 92 -11.33 8.30 -13.55
CA SER A 92 -12.58 8.03 -12.83
C SER A 92 -12.34 7.88 -11.33
N PHE A 93 -13.18 8.52 -10.52
CA PHE A 93 -13.11 8.45 -9.06
C PHE A 93 -14.49 8.21 -8.44
N SER A 94 -14.52 7.41 -7.38
CA SER A 94 -15.73 7.19 -6.57
C SER A 94 -15.64 8.00 -5.28
N PHE A 95 -16.70 8.72 -4.95
CA PHE A 95 -16.82 9.52 -3.73
C PHE A 95 -18.11 9.19 -2.99
N GLY A 96 -18.09 9.32 -1.66
CA GLY A 96 -19.21 9.00 -0.78
C GLY A 96 -18.82 7.96 0.27
N GLU A 97 -19.32 8.18 1.48
CA GLU A 97 -19.02 7.37 2.67
C GLU A 97 -19.69 5.98 2.57
N ASP A 98 -21.02 5.98 2.41
CA ASP A 98 -21.83 4.77 2.38
C ASP A 98 -21.87 4.09 1.01
N GLU A 99 -22.16 2.78 0.98
CA GLU A 99 -22.28 2.01 -0.26
C GLU A 99 -23.42 2.51 -1.17
N GLU A 100 -24.50 3.05 -0.58
CA GLU A 100 -25.68 3.55 -1.27
C GLU A 100 -25.52 5.00 -1.76
N SER A 101 -24.82 5.82 -0.98
CA SER A 101 -24.56 7.24 -1.30
C SER A 101 -23.37 7.45 -2.23
N ARG A 102 -22.58 6.40 -2.48
CA ARG A 102 -21.35 6.51 -3.27
C ARG A 102 -21.65 6.68 -4.77
N TYR A 103 -21.16 7.79 -5.29
CA TYR A 103 -21.30 8.22 -6.68
C TYR A 103 -19.95 8.22 -7.40
N VAL A 104 -19.99 8.28 -8.73
CA VAL A 104 -18.79 8.29 -9.58
C VAL A 104 -18.68 9.63 -10.28
N MET A 105 -17.45 10.15 -10.36
CA MET A 105 -17.12 11.30 -11.19
C MET A 105 -16.10 10.88 -12.25
N LEU A 106 -16.32 11.37 -13.47
CA LEU A 106 -15.40 11.24 -14.59
C LEU A 106 -14.75 12.58 -14.89
N PHE A 107 -13.47 12.52 -15.20
CA PHE A 107 -12.64 13.66 -15.56
C PHE A 107 -11.93 13.34 -16.86
N LYS A 108 -11.86 14.33 -17.75
CA LYS A 108 -11.02 14.23 -18.94
C LYS A 108 -9.56 14.19 -18.54
N LYS A 109 -8.74 13.48 -19.32
CA LYS A 109 -7.31 13.29 -19.03
C LYS A 109 -6.55 14.61 -18.86
N GLU A 110 -6.90 15.63 -19.65
CA GLU A 110 -6.30 16.97 -19.58
C GLU A 110 -6.75 17.78 -18.35
N PHE A 111 -7.91 17.42 -17.80
CA PHE A 111 -8.55 18.08 -16.66
C PHE A 111 -8.64 17.11 -15.47
N ALA A 112 -7.63 16.25 -15.33
CA ALA A 112 -7.54 15.34 -14.19
C ALA A 112 -7.43 16.15 -12.89
N PRO A 113 -8.21 15.81 -11.85
CA PRO A 113 -8.23 16.58 -10.62
C PRO A 113 -6.90 16.48 -9.89
N SER A 114 -6.51 17.56 -9.23
CA SER A 114 -5.33 17.57 -8.34
C SER A 114 -5.60 16.79 -7.06
N ASP A 115 -4.54 16.35 -6.36
CA ASP A 115 -4.69 15.63 -5.09
C ASP A 115 -5.47 16.43 -4.04
N GLU A 116 -5.29 17.77 -4.00
CA GLU A 116 -6.03 18.66 -3.11
C GLU A 116 -7.52 18.72 -3.47
N GLU A 117 -7.84 18.76 -4.77
CA GLU A 117 -9.23 18.71 -5.27
C GLU A 117 -9.89 17.36 -4.93
N LEU A 118 -9.16 16.25 -5.05
CA LEU A 118 -9.64 14.93 -4.66
C LEU A 118 -9.96 14.84 -3.17
N GLU A 119 -9.12 15.44 -2.32
CA GLU A 119 -9.38 15.49 -0.88
C GLU A 119 -10.61 16.33 -0.53
N ALA A 120 -10.80 17.47 -1.20
CA ALA A 120 -12.01 18.29 -1.04
C ALA A 120 -13.26 17.47 -1.38
N TYR A 121 -13.24 16.73 -2.50
CA TYR A 121 -14.36 15.86 -2.88
C TYR A 121 -14.59 14.70 -1.91
N ARG A 122 -13.54 14.13 -1.33
CA ARG A 122 -13.67 13.09 -0.29
C ARG A 122 -14.27 13.62 0.99
N LYS A 123 -13.99 14.88 1.35
CA LYS A 123 -14.58 15.58 2.50
C LYS A 123 -16.00 16.09 2.23
N GLY A 124 -16.44 16.10 0.96
CA GLY A 124 -17.71 16.67 0.54
C GLY A 124 -17.71 18.20 0.45
N GLU A 125 -16.53 18.82 0.41
CA GLU A 125 -16.37 20.26 0.26
C GLU A 125 -16.52 20.67 -1.22
N GLU A 126 -17.07 21.86 -1.46
CA GLU A 126 -17.19 22.42 -2.81
C GLU A 126 -15.83 22.97 -3.26
N TRP A 127 -15.28 22.40 -4.34
CA TRP A 127 -14.02 22.83 -4.90
C TRP A 127 -14.23 23.93 -5.95
N ASP A 128 -13.78 25.14 -5.59
CA ASP A 128 -13.70 26.28 -6.49
C ASP A 128 -12.24 26.52 -6.93
N PRO A 129 -11.91 26.40 -8.24
CA PRO A 129 -10.54 26.54 -8.73
C PRO A 129 -9.87 27.87 -8.37
N LYS A 130 -10.65 28.96 -8.32
CA LYS A 130 -10.15 30.30 -8.00
C LYS A 130 -9.80 30.46 -6.52
N LEU A 131 -10.65 29.90 -5.63
CA LEU A 131 -10.41 29.93 -4.18
C LEU A 131 -9.22 29.03 -3.81
N ALA A 132 -9.08 27.89 -4.49
CA ALA A 132 -7.94 27.01 -4.34
C ALA A 132 -6.61 27.69 -4.69
N GLU A 133 -6.54 28.39 -5.83
CA GLU A 133 -5.32 29.09 -6.24
C GLU A 133 -4.96 30.22 -5.26
N GLN A 134 -5.95 30.96 -4.77
CA GLN A 134 -5.75 31.97 -3.73
C GLN A 134 -5.24 31.35 -2.43
N ARG A 135 -5.82 30.22 -2.00
CA ARG A 135 -5.39 29.48 -0.80
C ARG A 135 -3.96 28.96 -0.94
N ARG A 136 -3.60 28.44 -2.11
CA ARG A 136 -2.23 27.99 -2.42
C ARG A 136 -1.25 29.15 -2.31
N ARG A 137 -1.57 30.30 -2.92
CA ARG A 137 -0.72 31.50 -2.86
C ARG A 137 -0.52 31.99 -1.43
N LEU A 138 -1.58 32.01 -0.61
CA LEU A 138 -1.48 32.39 0.80
C LEU A 138 -0.64 31.41 1.61
N LYS A 139 -0.79 30.10 1.38
CA LYS A 139 -0.01 29.06 2.05
C LYS A 139 1.47 29.13 1.68
N GLU A 140 1.78 29.37 0.40
CA GLU A 140 3.14 29.57 -0.09
C GLU A 140 3.78 30.82 0.52
N GLN A 141 3.04 31.93 0.58
CA GLN A 141 3.50 33.17 1.23
C GLN A 141 3.77 32.94 2.73
N ALA A 142 2.86 32.26 3.43
CA ALA A 142 3.04 31.94 4.85
C ALA A 142 4.26 31.01 5.09
N ALA A 143 4.46 30.00 4.23
CA ALA A 143 5.63 29.12 4.34
C ALA A 143 6.95 29.86 4.07
N LEU A 144 6.95 30.82 3.14
CA LEU A 144 8.12 31.65 2.86
C LEU A 144 8.43 32.59 4.03
N GLU A 145 7.40 33.15 4.65
CA GLU A 145 7.52 33.99 5.85
C GLU A 145 8.01 33.17 7.06
N GLU A 146 7.51 31.96 7.26
CA GLU A 146 7.99 31.05 8.32
C GLU A 146 9.43 30.58 8.09
N ALA A 147 9.81 30.33 6.83
CA ALA A 147 11.20 30.03 6.49
C ALA A 147 12.13 31.23 6.72
N ALA A 148 11.66 32.44 6.41
CA ALA A 148 12.40 33.67 6.65
C ALA A 148 12.51 33.97 8.16
N SER A 149 11.43 33.79 8.93
CA SER A 149 11.44 33.98 10.38
C SER A 149 12.37 32.97 11.05
N ALA A 150 12.32 31.70 10.66
CA ALA A 150 13.23 30.66 11.15
C ALA A 150 14.71 30.93 10.78
N GLN A 151 14.99 31.60 9.65
CA GLN A 151 16.35 32.05 9.31
C GLN A 151 16.80 33.25 10.15
N THR A 152 15.92 34.22 10.42
CA THR A 152 16.21 35.36 11.30
C THR A 152 16.39 34.95 12.76
N GLU A 153 15.61 33.99 13.26
CA GLU A 153 15.77 33.46 14.62
C GLU A 153 17.11 32.74 14.81
N LYS A 154 17.58 32.01 13.80
CA LYS A 154 18.92 31.39 13.81
C LYS A 154 20.07 32.39 13.82
N THR A 155 19.86 33.61 13.33
CA THR A 155 20.90 34.65 13.28
C THR A 155 20.90 35.56 14.50
N GLN A 156 19.80 35.68 15.24
CA GLN A 156 19.69 36.56 16.41
C GLN A 156 20.14 35.94 17.75
N ALA A 157 20.52 34.66 17.79
CA ALA A 157 20.87 33.96 19.03
C ALA A 157 22.35 33.54 19.11
N CYS A 158 23.29 34.43 18.75
CA CYS A 158 24.70 34.25 19.05
C CYS A 158 25.15 35.33 20.05
N PRO A 159 25.39 35.01 21.33
CA PRO A 159 25.97 35.98 22.25
C PRO A 159 27.33 36.45 21.73
N ASN A 160 27.55 37.77 21.69
CA ASN A 160 28.74 38.43 21.10
C ASN A 160 30.08 38.03 21.76
N SER A 161 30.04 37.33 22.89
CA SER A 161 31.23 36.71 23.46
C SER A 161 30.85 35.35 24.03
N ASN A 162 31.66 34.33 23.70
CA ASN A 162 31.50 33.02 24.29
C ASN A 162 32.10 33.08 25.71
N TYR A 163 31.25 33.06 26.74
CA TYR A 163 31.66 33.13 28.14
C TYR A 163 32.67 32.02 28.53
N ARG A 164 32.73 30.93 27.75
CA ARG A 164 33.74 29.86 27.87
C ARG A 164 35.17 30.38 27.68
N ASP A 165 35.38 31.40 26.85
CA ASP A 165 36.71 31.94 26.55
C ASP A 165 37.34 32.63 27.78
N LYS A 166 36.51 33.21 28.66
CA LYS A 166 36.94 33.82 29.92
C LYS A 166 37.60 32.82 30.88
N TYR A 167 37.24 31.54 30.80
CA TYR A 167 37.79 30.46 31.64
C TYR A 167 38.64 29.47 30.83
N SER A 168 38.99 29.80 29.59
CA SER A 168 39.82 28.95 28.73
C SER A 168 41.19 28.63 29.37
N HIS A 169 41.74 29.56 30.16
CA HIS A 169 42.97 29.36 30.92
C HIS A 169 42.82 28.35 32.07
N LEU A 170 41.60 28.13 32.56
CA LEU A 170 41.32 27.28 33.71
C LEU A 170 40.95 25.86 33.26
N ILE A 171 40.30 25.75 32.10
CA ILE A 171 39.82 24.48 31.52
C ILE A 171 40.87 23.87 30.57
N GLY A 172 41.76 24.68 29.99
CA GLY A 172 42.81 24.22 29.07
C GLY A 172 42.25 23.88 27.68
N THR A 173 42.62 24.66 26.66
CA THR A 173 42.13 24.47 25.28
C THR A 173 42.65 23.19 24.62
N SER A 174 43.78 22.66 25.10
CA SER A 174 44.39 21.40 24.63
C SER A 174 43.73 20.16 25.24
N ALA A 175 43.51 20.14 26.55
CA ALA A 175 42.88 19.01 27.25
C ALA A 175 41.44 18.77 26.77
N ALA A 176 40.70 19.84 26.44
CA ALA A 176 39.36 19.74 25.89
C ALA A 176 39.31 19.19 24.45
N LYS A 177 40.32 19.43 23.61
CA LYS A 177 40.39 18.90 22.25
C LYS A 177 40.65 17.39 22.24
N ASP A 178 41.53 16.90 23.12
CA ASP A 178 41.80 15.47 23.26
C ASP A 178 40.62 14.71 23.88
N ALA A 179 39.91 15.35 24.83
CA ALA A 179 38.67 14.82 25.42
C ALA A 179 37.48 14.81 24.43
N ALA A 180 37.38 15.80 23.54
CA ALA A 180 36.33 15.85 22.53
C ALA A 180 36.45 14.72 21.51
N HIS A 181 37.67 14.34 21.13
CA HIS A 181 37.92 13.23 20.22
C HIS A 181 37.59 11.85 20.85
N THR A 182 37.55 11.77 22.18
CA THR A 182 37.13 10.58 22.94
C THR A 182 35.63 10.51 23.22
N LEU A 183 34.91 11.63 23.06
CA LEU A 183 33.48 11.77 23.35
C LEU A 183 32.62 11.96 22.09
N GLU A 184 33.17 11.65 20.91
CA GLU A 184 32.39 11.49 19.69
C GLU A 184 31.45 10.30 19.88
N ALA A 185 30.21 10.59 20.28
CA ALA A 185 29.20 9.58 20.47
C ALA A 185 28.93 8.87 19.14
N ASN A 186 29.01 7.54 19.15
CA ASN A 186 28.63 6.69 18.03
C ASN A 186 27.21 7.07 17.56
N SER A 187 27.10 7.71 16.40
CA SER A 187 25.82 8.11 15.80
C SER A 187 24.95 6.91 15.40
N ALA A 188 25.53 5.70 15.39
CA ALA A 188 24.84 4.44 15.19
C ALA A 188 25.04 3.54 16.42
N TYR A 189 24.01 3.48 17.28
CA TYR A 189 23.92 2.49 18.34
C TYR A 189 24.11 1.09 17.75
N GLY A 190 25.15 0.37 18.18
CA GLY A 190 25.47 -0.97 17.70
C GLY A 190 26.67 -1.10 16.75
N CYS A 191 27.29 0.00 16.29
CA CYS A 191 28.49 -0.05 15.45
C CYS A 191 29.75 0.32 16.24
N VAL A 192 30.60 -0.65 16.59
CA VAL A 192 31.91 -0.37 17.23
C VAL A 192 32.88 0.22 16.18
N PRO A 193 33.60 1.32 16.47
CA PRO A 193 34.61 1.86 15.56
C PRO A 193 35.73 0.84 15.29
N VAL A 194 36.27 0.82 14.07
CA VAL A 194 37.30 -0.17 13.64
C VAL A 194 38.54 -0.12 14.52
N ALA A 195 38.94 1.07 15.00
CA ALA A 195 40.07 1.24 15.92
C ALA A 195 39.92 0.46 17.24
N ASN A 196 38.69 0.17 17.67
CA ASN A 196 38.38 -0.55 18.90
C ASN A 196 38.06 -2.04 18.64
N LYS A 197 38.11 -2.51 17.39
CA LYS A 197 37.86 -3.91 17.05
C LYS A 197 39.13 -4.73 17.16
N ARG A 198 38.99 -5.98 17.64
CA ARG A 198 40.09 -6.95 17.73
C ARG A 198 40.60 -7.43 16.37
N ASP A 199 39.76 -7.41 15.34
CA ASP A 199 40.13 -7.71 13.95
C ASP A 199 39.93 -6.45 13.10
N THR A 200 41.04 -5.89 12.62
CA THR A 200 41.09 -4.68 11.79
C THR A 200 41.19 -5.00 10.30
N ARG A 201 41.26 -6.29 9.93
CA ARG A 201 41.38 -6.72 8.54
C ARG A 201 40.12 -6.40 7.75
N SER A 202 40.30 -6.20 6.45
CA SER A 202 39.16 -6.08 5.54
C SER A 202 38.38 -7.41 5.50
N ILE A 203 37.07 -7.33 5.22
CA ILE A 203 36.19 -8.50 5.08
C ILE A 203 36.75 -9.48 4.04
N GLU A 204 37.32 -8.95 2.96
CA GLU A 204 37.90 -9.74 1.87
C GLU A 204 39.16 -10.49 2.31
N GLU A 205 40.03 -9.85 3.08
CA GLU A 205 41.24 -10.47 3.63
C GLU A 205 40.88 -11.59 4.62
N ALA A 206 39.90 -11.34 5.49
CA ALA A 206 39.40 -12.35 6.41
C ALA A 206 38.80 -13.55 5.67
N MET A 207 38.01 -13.30 4.62
CA MET A 207 37.43 -14.36 3.76
C MET A 207 38.50 -15.18 3.05
N ASN A 208 39.54 -14.53 2.52
CA ASN A 208 40.64 -15.20 1.85
C ASN A 208 41.47 -16.05 2.83
N ALA A 209 41.73 -15.55 4.04
CA ALA A 209 42.39 -16.31 5.09
C ALA A 209 41.58 -17.54 5.52
N ILE A 210 40.25 -17.41 5.65
CA ILE A 210 39.35 -18.55 5.94
C ILE A 210 39.39 -19.58 4.80
N ARG A 211 39.35 -19.12 3.53
CA ARG A 211 39.43 -20.01 2.36
C ARG A 211 40.77 -20.75 2.31
N ALA A 212 41.88 -20.04 2.55
CA ALA A 212 43.23 -20.63 2.59
C ALA A 212 43.36 -21.66 3.72
N LYS A 213 42.89 -21.32 4.93
CA LYS A 213 42.89 -22.24 6.08
C LYS A 213 42.04 -23.49 5.84
N LYS A 214 40.90 -23.35 5.14
CA LYS A 214 40.06 -24.50 4.74
C LYS A 214 40.76 -25.41 3.73
N ARG A 215 41.55 -24.88 2.80
CA ARG A 215 42.34 -25.68 1.84
C ARG A 215 43.44 -26.46 2.55
N GLN A 216 44.24 -25.80 3.39
CA GLN A 216 45.29 -26.44 4.19
C GLN A 216 44.75 -27.52 5.14
N LYS A 217 43.58 -27.30 5.77
CA LYS A 217 42.95 -28.33 6.62
C LYS A 217 42.51 -29.56 5.83
N ARG A 218 42.09 -29.41 4.57
CA ARG A 218 41.75 -30.54 3.70
C ARG A 218 43.00 -31.32 3.31
N GLU A 219 44.07 -30.63 2.92
CA GLU A 219 45.36 -31.22 2.55
C GLU A 219 46.01 -31.98 3.72
N ASN A 220 46.00 -31.41 4.93
CA ASN A 220 46.49 -32.09 6.14
C ASN A 220 45.64 -33.32 6.54
N ASN A 221 44.32 -33.29 6.30
CA ASN A 221 43.46 -34.43 6.61
C ASN A 221 43.68 -35.59 5.62
N THR A 222 44.02 -35.29 4.36
CA THR A 222 44.41 -36.29 3.36
C THR A 222 45.82 -36.85 3.59
N GLY A 223 46.75 -36.10 4.20
CA GLY A 223 48.08 -36.60 4.58
C GLY A 223 48.11 -37.44 5.87
N ALA A 224 47.16 -37.23 6.78
CA ALA A 224 47.04 -38.02 8.00
C ALA A 224 46.44 -39.42 7.79
N HIS A 225 45.70 -39.64 6.69
CA HIS A 225 45.14 -40.97 6.34
C HIS A 225 46.10 -41.85 5.53
N SER A 226 47.21 -41.31 5.01
CA SER A 226 48.19 -42.08 4.23
C SER A 226 49.43 -42.52 5.02
N SER A 227 49.61 -42.06 6.27
CA SER A 227 50.79 -42.33 7.10
C SER A 227 50.58 -43.39 8.21
N SER A 228 49.36 -43.92 8.37
CA SER A 228 49.05 -44.95 9.38
C SER A 228 49.13 -46.40 8.87
N SER A 229 49.54 -46.65 7.63
CA SER A 229 49.59 -47.99 7.01
C SER A 229 51.00 -48.51 6.69
N SER A 230 52.04 -48.07 7.41
CA SER A 230 53.38 -48.67 7.27
C SER A 230 54.20 -48.59 8.56
N SER A 231 54.04 -49.58 9.44
CA SER A 231 55.05 -50.03 10.41
C SER A 231 54.59 -51.36 11.03
N SER A 232 55.25 -52.43 10.58
CA SER A 232 55.50 -53.77 11.14
C SER A 232 54.65 -54.32 12.29
#